data_AF-A0A841JRE1-F1
#
_entry.id   AF-A0A841JRE1-F1
#
_cell.length_a   1.000
_cell.length_b   1.000
_cell.length_c   1.000
_cell.angle_alpha   90.00
_cell.angle_beta   90.00
_cell.angle_gamma   90.00
#
_symmetry.space_group_name_H-M   'P 1'
#
loop_
_entity.id
_entity.type
_entity.pdbx_description
1 polymer ?
#
loop_
_entity_poly.entity_id
_entity_poly.type
_entity_poly.pdbx_seq_one_letter_code
_entity_poly.pdbx_strand_id
1 'polypeptide(L)'
;MLTKQDLEKFFRSRLFSYIFGSVACALSIIAALIGLPRSVFLGFTVASILTTFLSIASFLYVLHSTIDDTKESGEQLKDEVKQLSDEVHQFTDGVKCFPVGSNEDAVRYVLDLCNTNKIKSIRDTHARHGDRPDPYQDKTYEELERGLRAFLSRDPDAHLFLIVGSSFDLEFMKVLASLAKDKEMNERKLCLRKLRGNVPMMSALILEYKDKTEEVLFGWGNRMDGDKESVFRSSHKDLVAQFKSYYQVLENTSDRVAVAEVLSAASTTSLFVPKHFWHRHTSNTYKNTIVYTEPLCFRLFDGDTRIFIRDVDLNGSATPKDLKDKIPWLANHDLKPSRAYIPGGESFAKDDLQEWLQKNGLPLCFTMVSRNIHWDPNGPVTNSNLIVMGSVRTNSAVMHLREDAGYGDRFRYWHEPNGVSILDPTPAENERLLRRKKTITPLGRTLLSEDWSTESLVLVTRGKFIDSSRTMTLILANQGRGIQCVMSKCLTNETYRWDAWAREFKDCNFPDSLPDEFQMLFHVKLDPDEEESRCIRMTPLLYSGVSQP
;
A
#
# COMPACT_ATOMS: atom_id res chain seq x y z
N MET A 1 25.74 -19.22 -14.62
CA MET A 1 25.75 -18.22 -15.70
C MET A 1 24.38 -17.57 -15.76
N LEU A 2 24.28 -16.30 -15.39
CA LEU A 2 23.05 -15.52 -15.53
C LEU A 2 22.85 -15.19 -17.02
N THR A 3 21.62 -15.29 -17.50
CA THR A 3 21.30 -14.92 -18.88
C THR A 3 21.23 -13.40 -19.02
N LYS A 4 21.35 -12.89 -20.24
CA LYS A 4 21.16 -11.45 -20.54
C LYS A 4 19.80 -10.93 -20.05
N GLN A 5 18.76 -11.78 -20.06
CA GLN A 5 17.44 -11.45 -19.53
C GLN A 5 17.43 -11.33 -17.99
N ASP A 6 18.21 -12.14 -17.27
CA ASP A 6 18.34 -12.04 -15.82
C ASP A 6 19.06 -10.76 -15.41
N LEU A 7 20.10 -10.39 -16.17
CA LEU A 7 20.81 -9.12 -16.01
C LEU A 7 19.89 -7.93 -16.31
N GLU A 8 19.13 -7.93 -17.40
CA GLU A 8 18.19 -6.84 -17.71
C GLU A 8 17.07 -6.69 -16.66
N LYS A 9 16.57 -7.80 -16.12
CA LYS A 9 15.55 -7.78 -15.04
C LYS A 9 16.14 -7.26 -13.73
N PHE A 10 17.38 -7.63 -13.43
CA PHE A 10 18.16 -7.13 -12.29
C PHE A 10 18.46 -5.63 -12.42
N PHE A 11 18.89 -5.16 -13.59
CA PHE A 11 19.13 -3.74 -13.86
C PHE A 11 17.85 -2.91 -13.76
N ARG A 12 16.71 -3.40 -14.26
CA ARG A 12 15.43 -2.69 -14.17
C ARG A 12 14.92 -2.53 -12.74
N SER A 13 15.11 -3.53 -11.87
CA SER A 13 14.65 -3.42 -10.47
C SER A 13 15.56 -2.51 -9.62
N ARG A 14 16.88 -2.53 -9.87
CA ARG A 14 17.87 -1.70 -9.15
C ARG A 14 17.88 -0.25 -9.64
N LEU A 15 17.79 -0.01 -10.95
CA LEU A 15 17.72 1.34 -11.53
C LEU A 15 16.50 2.11 -11.00
N PHE A 16 15.40 1.42 -10.75
CA PHE A 16 14.22 2.03 -10.13
C PHE A 16 14.50 2.54 -8.72
N SER A 17 15.13 1.73 -7.85
CA SER A 17 15.55 2.17 -6.51
C SER A 17 16.58 3.31 -6.55
N TYR A 18 17.47 3.33 -7.56
CA TYR A 18 18.44 4.42 -7.75
C TYR A 18 17.81 5.74 -8.17
N ILE A 19 16.92 5.70 -9.16
CA ILE A 19 16.21 6.89 -9.61
C ILE A 19 15.34 7.41 -8.47
N PHE A 20 14.63 6.54 -7.75
CA PHE A 20 13.79 6.96 -6.63
C PHE A 20 14.59 7.52 -5.46
N GLY A 21 15.73 6.91 -5.10
CA GLY A 21 16.61 7.42 -4.04
C GLY A 21 17.23 8.77 -4.40
N SER A 22 17.67 8.93 -5.65
CA SER A 22 18.27 10.18 -6.15
C SER A 22 17.23 11.30 -6.25
N VAL A 23 16.02 10.99 -6.72
CA VAL A 23 14.87 11.93 -6.77
C VAL A 23 14.42 12.29 -5.35
N ALA A 24 14.36 11.35 -4.41
CA ALA A 24 14.05 11.64 -3.01
C ALA A 24 15.12 12.52 -2.34
N CYS A 25 16.39 12.34 -2.70
CA CYS A 25 17.48 13.19 -2.24
C CYS A 25 17.39 14.61 -2.82
N ALA A 26 17.12 14.74 -4.12
CA ALA A 26 16.92 16.02 -4.79
C ALA A 26 15.68 16.78 -4.25
N LEU A 27 14.56 16.08 -4.06
CA LEU A 27 13.34 16.63 -3.46
C LEU A 27 13.56 17.05 -2.01
N SER A 28 14.39 16.32 -1.26
CA SER A 28 14.82 16.73 0.07
C SER A 28 15.60 18.06 0.00
N ILE A 29 16.61 18.17 -0.86
CA ILE A 29 17.38 19.42 -1.00
C ILE A 29 16.47 20.61 -1.36
N ILE A 30 15.51 20.40 -2.26
CA ILE A 30 14.51 21.42 -2.63
C ILE A 30 13.65 21.79 -1.42
N ALA A 31 13.10 20.81 -0.68
CA ALA A 31 12.31 21.03 0.52
C ALA A 31 13.06 21.80 1.63
N ALA A 32 14.39 21.62 1.74
CA ALA A 32 15.24 22.39 2.65
C ALA A 32 15.32 23.87 2.27
N LEU A 33 15.35 24.17 0.97
CA LEU A 33 15.44 25.53 0.43
C LEU A 33 14.14 26.32 0.60
N ILE A 34 13.00 25.64 0.77
CA ILE A 34 11.66 26.25 0.95
C ILE A 34 11.20 26.34 2.42
N GLY A 35 12.05 26.00 3.39
CA GLY A 35 11.82 26.34 4.80
C GLY A 35 10.84 25.44 5.58
N LEU A 36 10.69 24.17 5.20
CA LEU A 36 9.92 23.19 5.97
C LEU A 36 10.57 22.86 7.34
N PRO A 37 9.80 22.34 8.33
CA PRO A 37 10.30 22.11 9.69
C PRO A 37 11.51 21.16 9.74
N ARG A 38 12.64 21.66 10.27
CA ARG A 38 13.96 20.98 10.28
C ARG A 38 13.98 19.58 10.92
N SER A 39 13.10 19.27 11.88
CA SER A 39 13.16 18.02 12.66
C SER A 39 12.66 16.79 11.89
N VAL A 40 11.67 16.93 11.01
CA VAL A 40 11.18 15.84 10.14
C VAL A 40 12.13 15.67 8.94
N PHE A 41 12.75 16.78 8.52
CA PHE A 41 13.63 16.86 7.36
C PHE A 41 14.98 16.15 7.55
N LEU A 42 15.60 16.30 8.73
CA LEU A 42 16.92 15.72 9.00
C LEU A 42 16.90 14.18 8.99
N GLY A 43 15.79 13.59 9.46
CA GLY A 43 15.57 12.15 9.45
C GLY A 43 15.45 11.56 8.06
N PHE A 44 14.60 12.17 7.23
CA PHE A 44 14.35 11.73 5.87
C PHE A 44 15.61 11.85 5.00
N THR A 45 16.33 12.97 5.14
CA THR A 45 17.56 13.23 4.37
C THR A 45 18.68 12.27 4.74
N VAL A 46 18.92 12.03 6.04
CA VAL A 46 19.98 11.09 6.48
C VAL A 46 19.65 9.65 6.11
N ALA A 47 18.40 9.20 6.31
CA ALA A 47 17.98 7.85 5.98
C ALA A 47 18.01 7.59 4.46
N SER A 48 17.53 8.53 3.64
CA SER A 48 17.56 8.41 2.18
C SER A 48 18.98 8.47 1.63
N ILE A 49 19.84 9.34 2.18
CA ILE A 49 21.25 9.42 1.81
C ILE A 49 21.97 8.11 2.16
N LEU A 50 21.84 7.61 3.40
CA LEU A 50 22.44 6.32 3.78
C LEU A 50 21.90 5.17 2.94
N THR A 51 20.60 5.09 2.74
CA THR A 51 19.98 4.00 1.96
C THR A 51 20.46 4.03 0.50
N THR A 52 20.60 5.22 -0.07
CA THR A 52 21.14 5.41 -1.43
C THR A 52 22.61 5.01 -1.47
N PHE A 53 23.45 5.49 -0.55
CA PHE A 53 24.85 5.11 -0.47
C PHE A 53 25.06 3.61 -0.26
N LEU A 54 24.27 2.98 0.62
CA LEU A 54 24.33 1.55 0.87
C LEU A 54 23.84 0.75 -0.34
N SER A 55 22.80 1.22 -1.04
CA SER A 55 22.36 0.60 -2.28
C SER A 55 23.45 0.67 -3.36
N ILE A 56 24.10 1.84 -3.51
CA ILE A 56 25.25 2.06 -4.40
C ILE A 56 26.38 1.11 -4.03
N ALA A 57 26.81 1.07 -2.76
CA ALA A 57 27.90 0.22 -2.31
C ALA A 57 27.60 -1.28 -2.49
N SER A 58 26.40 -1.74 -2.12
CA SER A 58 25.99 -3.14 -2.29
C SER A 58 25.88 -3.53 -3.76
N PHE A 59 25.40 -2.64 -4.63
CA PHE A 59 25.37 -2.90 -6.07
C PHE A 59 26.75 -2.93 -6.68
N LEU A 60 27.64 -1.99 -6.34
CA LEU A 60 29.02 -1.99 -6.84
C LEU A 60 29.79 -3.23 -6.38
N TYR A 61 29.56 -3.70 -5.15
CA TYR A 61 30.13 -4.96 -4.66
C TYR A 61 29.62 -6.17 -5.46
N VAL A 62 28.30 -6.29 -5.67
CA VAL A 62 27.70 -7.36 -6.48
C VAL A 62 28.17 -7.28 -7.94
N LEU A 63 28.29 -6.07 -8.48
CA LEU A 63 28.75 -5.85 -9.85
C LEU A 63 30.23 -6.26 -9.99
N HIS A 64 31.08 -5.91 -9.01
CA HIS A 64 32.48 -6.31 -8.99
C HIS A 64 32.64 -7.84 -8.90
N SER A 65 31.85 -8.52 -8.06
CA SER A 65 31.87 -9.98 -7.94
C SER A 65 31.33 -10.70 -9.19
N THR A 66 30.42 -10.06 -9.94
CA THR A 66 29.81 -10.64 -11.15
C THR A 66 30.68 -10.40 -12.41
N ILE A 67 31.45 -9.31 -12.44
CA ILE A 67 32.35 -8.95 -13.55
C ILE A 67 33.57 -9.88 -13.62
N ASP A 68 34.04 -10.41 -12.48
CA ASP A 68 35.14 -11.38 -12.46
C ASP A 68 34.78 -12.73 -13.14
N ASP A 69 33.49 -13.03 -13.28
CA ASP A 69 32.98 -14.28 -13.85
C ASP A 69 32.61 -14.21 -15.36
N THR A 70 32.66 -13.04 -16.01
CA THR A 70 32.23 -12.88 -17.40
C THR A 70 33.35 -12.33 -18.31
N LYS A 71 33.84 -13.19 -19.22
CA LYS A 71 35.09 -12.95 -19.96
C LYS A 71 35.00 -12.16 -21.26
N GLU A 72 33.82 -11.81 -21.79
CA GLU A 72 33.78 -11.42 -23.22
C GLU A 72 32.83 -10.27 -23.63
N SER A 73 32.29 -9.45 -22.73
CA SER A 73 31.35 -8.39 -23.17
C SER A 73 31.30 -7.12 -22.32
N GLY A 74 32.45 -6.49 -22.00
CA GLY A 74 32.35 -5.20 -21.32
C GLY A 74 33.66 -4.53 -21.00
N GLU A 75 34.48 -4.13 -21.97
CA GLU A 75 35.60 -3.22 -21.67
C GLU A 75 35.10 -1.81 -21.33
N GLN A 76 34.16 -1.25 -22.10
CA GLN A 76 33.52 0.04 -21.78
C GLN A 76 32.73 0.01 -20.47
N LEU A 77 31.97 -1.06 -20.22
CA LEU A 77 31.23 -1.22 -18.97
C LEU A 77 32.19 -1.44 -17.79
N LYS A 78 33.32 -2.14 -17.99
CA LYS A 78 34.36 -2.28 -16.96
C LYS A 78 35.00 -0.94 -16.63
N ASP A 79 35.25 -0.08 -17.61
CA ASP A 79 35.86 1.23 -17.37
C ASP A 79 34.90 2.19 -16.65
N GLU A 80 33.62 2.23 -17.01
CA GLU A 80 32.60 3.03 -16.30
C GLU A 80 32.35 2.51 -14.88
N VAL A 81 32.29 1.19 -14.69
CA VAL A 81 32.14 0.56 -13.37
C VAL A 81 33.39 0.77 -12.52
N LYS A 82 34.58 0.70 -13.12
CA LYS A 82 35.84 0.99 -12.45
C LYS A 82 35.92 2.44 -12.03
N GLN A 83 35.51 3.38 -12.90
CA GLN A 83 35.46 4.80 -12.54
C GLN A 83 34.47 5.08 -11.40
N LEU A 84 33.25 4.51 -11.45
CA LEU A 84 32.29 4.61 -10.35
C LEU A 84 32.78 3.92 -9.07
N SER A 85 33.46 2.78 -9.20
CA SER A 85 34.09 2.08 -8.10
C SER A 85 35.22 2.91 -7.49
N ASP A 86 36.03 3.60 -8.31
CA ASP A 86 37.14 4.46 -7.89
C ASP A 86 36.62 5.75 -7.24
N GLU A 87 35.53 6.34 -7.75
CA GLU A 87 34.84 7.50 -7.14
C GLU A 87 34.17 7.12 -5.81
N VAL A 88 33.54 5.94 -5.74
CA VAL A 88 33.02 5.41 -4.47
C VAL A 88 34.14 4.99 -3.54
N HIS A 89 35.26 4.44 -4.02
CA HIS A 89 36.45 4.17 -3.22
C HIS A 89 37.05 5.47 -2.70
N GLN A 90 37.13 6.55 -3.47
CA GLN A 90 37.56 7.86 -2.97
C GLN A 90 36.60 8.43 -1.91
N PHE A 91 35.29 8.17 -2.02
CA PHE A 91 34.29 8.57 -1.02
C PHE A 91 34.22 7.63 0.20
N THR A 92 34.63 6.37 0.05
CA THR A 92 34.65 5.32 1.09
C THR A 92 36.04 5.02 1.61
N ASP A 93 37.06 5.77 1.16
CA ASP A 93 38.46 5.61 1.55
C ASP A 93 38.59 5.90 3.04
N GLY A 94 38.48 4.82 3.83
CA GLY A 94 38.44 4.84 5.28
C GLY A 94 37.33 3.99 5.89
N VAL A 95 36.15 3.92 5.27
CA VAL A 95 34.98 3.22 5.81
C VAL A 95 35.08 1.72 5.57
N LYS A 96 35.67 1.01 6.53
CA LYS A 96 35.80 -0.45 6.49
C LYS A 96 34.49 -1.13 6.88
N CYS A 97 33.87 -1.82 5.93
CA CYS A 97 32.74 -2.71 6.14
C CYS A 97 33.18 -4.16 5.92
N PHE A 98 32.71 -5.07 6.76
CA PHE A 98 33.03 -6.49 6.68
C PHE A 98 31.73 -7.29 6.49
N PRO A 99 31.67 -8.24 5.55
CA PRO A 99 30.50 -9.10 5.41
C PRO A 99 30.36 -9.96 6.66
N VAL A 100 29.12 -10.11 7.14
CA VAL A 100 28.74 -11.05 8.19
C VAL A 100 28.11 -12.31 7.59
N GLY A 101 27.35 -12.15 6.50
CA GLY A 101 26.71 -13.25 5.78
C GLY A 101 25.21 -13.07 5.65
N SER A 102 24.45 -14.13 5.91
CA SER A 102 22.98 -14.13 5.89
C SER A 102 22.38 -13.47 7.15
N ASN A 103 21.07 -13.24 7.17
CA ASN A 103 20.37 -12.78 8.37
C ASN A 103 20.58 -13.76 9.56
N GLU A 104 20.65 -15.07 9.31
CA GLU A 104 20.90 -16.06 10.37
C GLU A 104 22.34 -15.97 10.89
N ASP A 105 23.31 -15.74 10.01
CA ASP A 105 24.71 -15.58 10.41
C ASP A 105 24.90 -14.31 11.24
N ALA A 106 24.17 -13.24 10.91
CA ALA A 106 24.14 -12.03 11.70
C ALA A 106 23.52 -12.24 13.10
N VAL A 107 22.43 -13.02 13.20
CA VAL A 107 21.87 -13.41 14.50
C VAL A 107 22.89 -14.19 15.31
N ARG A 108 23.53 -15.21 14.73
CA ARG A 108 24.56 -16.01 15.41
C ARG A 108 25.74 -15.15 15.86
N TYR A 109 26.21 -14.25 15.00
CA TYR A 109 27.27 -13.30 15.32
C TYR A 109 26.95 -12.45 16.57
N VAL A 110 25.75 -11.87 16.63
CA VAL A 110 25.31 -11.07 17.79
C VAL A 110 25.19 -11.93 19.04
N LEU A 111 24.64 -13.15 18.93
CA LEU A 111 24.52 -14.07 20.06
C LEU A 111 25.87 -14.53 20.61
N ASP A 112 26.85 -14.80 19.74
CA ASP A 112 28.21 -15.13 20.14
C ASP A 112 28.85 -13.97 20.92
N LEU A 113 28.67 -12.74 20.46
CA LEU A 113 29.15 -11.56 21.19
C LEU A 113 28.45 -11.39 22.55
N CYS A 114 27.14 -11.59 22.60
CA CYS A 114 26.37 -11.63 23.86
C CYS A 114 26.95 -12.67 24.84
N ASN A 115 27.34 -13.84 24.34
CA ASN A 115 27.95 -14.90 25.15
C ASN A 115 29.33 -14.55 25.69
N THR A 116 30.08 -13.64 25.05
CA THR A 116 31.39 -13.19 25.54
C THR A 116 31.33 -12.18 26.70
N ASN A 117 30.14 -11.69 27.06
CA ASN A 117 29.96 -10.65 28.09
C ASN A 117 30.70 -9.32 27.80
N LYS A 118 31.03 -9.05 26.52
CA LYS A 118 31.71 -7.82 26.09
C LYS A 118 30.75 -6.72 25.66
N ILE A 119 29.54 -7.08 25.22
CA ILE A 119 28.49 -6.13 24.86
C ILE A 119 27.90 -5.53 26.13
N LYS A 120 27.70 -4.21 26.12
CA LYS A 120 27.00 -3.45 27.14
C LYS A 120 25.58 -3.12 26.68
N SER A 121 25.39 -2.61 25.47
CA SER A 121 24.05 -2.28 24.97
C SER A 121 23.86 -2.65 23.51
N ILE A 122 22.62 -2.98 23.18
CA ILE A 122 22.17 -3.31 21.83
C ILE A 122 21.04 -2.34 21.48
N ARG A 123 21.17 -1.60 20.38
CA ARG A 123 20.13 -0.74 19.83
C ARG A 123 19.70 -1.26 18.47
N ASP A 124 18.46 -1.70 18.35
CA ASP A 124 17.90 -2.32 17.16
C ASP A 124 16.82 -1.43 16.54
N THR A 125 16.84 -1.33 15.20
CA THR A 125 15.72 -0.83 14.40
C THR A 125 15.17 -1.99 13.58
N HIS A 126 13.89 -2.31 13.77
CA HIS A 126 13.29 -3.49 13.17
C HIS A 126 12.11 -3.13 12.27
N ALA A 127 12.37 -3.09 10.96
CA ALA A 127 11.37 -2.84 9.92
C ALA A 127 11.18 -4.11 9.09
N ARG A 128 9.91 -4.50 8.85
CA ARG A 128 9.59 -5.59 7.94
C ARG A 128 8.54 -5.15 6.94
N HIS A 129 8.74 -5.45 5.66
CA HIS A 129 7.68 -5.32 4.66
C HIS A 129 6.74 -6.52 4.78
N GLY A 130 5.44 -6.25 4.97
CA GLY A 130 4.45 -7.26 5.36
C GLY A 130 4.29 -8.46 4.43
N ASP A 131 4.70 -8.35 3.17
CA ASP A 131 4.55 -9.43 2.18
C ASP A 131 5.77 -10.37 2.08
N ARG A 132 6.85 -10.14 2.85
CA ARG A 132 8.06 -10.98 2.76
C ARG A 132 7.98 -12.21 3.67
N PRO A 133 8.40 -13.40 3.19
CA PRO A 133 8.46 -14.61 4.01
C PRO A 133 9.40 -14.42 5.21
N ASP A 134 9.23 -15.27 6.22
CA ASP A 134 10.01 -15.20 7.44
C ASP A 134 11.51 -15.27 7.16
N PRO A 135 12.32 -14.32 7.68
CA PRO A 135 13.75 -14.37 7.47
C PRO A 135 14.40 -15.54 8.22
N TYR A 136 13.74 -16.09 9.24
CA TYR A 136 14.33 -17.04 10.16
C TYR A 136 13.56 -18.37 10.21
N GLN A 137 14.28 -19.44 10.51
CA GLN A 137 13.67 -20.70 10.91
C GLN A 137 13.27 -20.65 12.39
N ASP A 138 12.26 -21.44 12.80
CA ASP A 138 11.79 -21.53 14.19
C ASP A 138 12.94 -21.70 15.20
N LYS A 139 13.90 -22.57 14.87
CA LYS A 139 15.10 -22.82 15.69
C LYS A 139 15.92 -21.55 15.95
N THR A 140 15.96 -20.62 15.00
CA THR A 140 16.70 -19.36 15.15
C THR A 140 16.02 -18.45 16.19
N TYR A 141 14.69 -18.44 16.25
CA TYR A 141 13.96 -17.70 17.29
C TYR A 141 14.20 -18.28 18.68
N GLU A 142 14.26 -19.61 18.81
CA GLU A 142 14.61 -20.26 20.08
C GLU A 142 16.03 -19.93 20.54
N GLU A 143 17.00 -19.93 19.61
CA GLU A 143 18.39 -19.55 19.87
C GLU A 143 18.49 -18.07 20.29
N LEU A 144 17.74 -17.20 19.60
CA LEU A 144 17.65 -15.77 19.88
C LEU A 144 17.06 -15.49 21.27
N GLU A 145 15.96 -16.14 21.62
CA GLU A 145 15.37 -16.01 22.96
C GLU A 145 16.36 -16.42 24.05
N ARG A 146 16.99 -17.59 23.89
CA ARG A 146 17.95 -18.12 24.87
C ARG A 146 19.15 -17.20 25.03
N GLY A 147 19.72 -16.72 23.92
CA GLY A 147 20.90 -15.88 23.92
C GLY A 147 20.63 -14.47 24.48
N LEU A 148 19.52 -13.84 24.09
CA LEU A 148 19.12 -12.55 24.65
C LEU A 148 18.77 -12.65 26.14
N ARG A 149 18.11 -13.73 26.56
CA ARG A 149 17.86 -13.98 28.00
C ARG A 149 19.17 -14.08 28.76
N ALA A 150 20.12 -14.86 28.26
CA ALA A 150 21.44 -15.00 28.89
C ALA A 150 22.19 -13.66 28.96
N PHE A 151 22.15 -12.85 27.90
CA PHE A 151 22.73 -11.50 27.87
C PHE A 151 22.13 -10.60 28.95
N LEU A 152 20.79 -10.48 28.97
CA LEU A 152 20.08 -9.59 29.90
C LEU A 152 20.16 -10.07 31.36
N SER A 153 20.29 -11.38 31.61
CA SER A 153 20.41 -11.93 32.97
C SER A 153 21.83 -11.80 33.54
N ARG A 154 22.86 -11.93 32.70
CA ARG A 154 24.25 -12.06 33.18
C ARG A 154 24.84 -10.75 33.69
N ASP A 155 24.42 -9.63 33.12
CA ASP A 155 25.01 -8.32 33.42
C ASP A 155 23.94 -7.32 33.85
N PRO A 156 24.06 -6.69 35.03
CA PRO A 156 23.14 -5.63 35.46
C PRO A 156 23.09 -4.43 34.50
N ASP A 157 24.19 -4.14 33.78
CA ASP A 157 24.32 -3.01 32.87
C ASP A 157 23.96 -3.36 31.41
N ALA A 158 23.52 -4.60 31.15
CA ALA A 158 23.05 -5.01 29.82
C ALA A 158 21.70 -4.38 29.47
N HIS A 159 21.62 -3.74 28.30
CA HIS A 159 20.39 -3.14 27.79
C HIS A 159 20.10 -3.53 26.33
N LEU A 160 18.82 -3.70 26.02
CA LEU A 160 18.28 -3.88 24.68
C LEU A 160 17.24 -2.78 24.40
N PHE A 161 17.51 -1.93 23.42
CA PHE A 161 16.62 -0.87 22.96
C PHE A 161 16.14 -1.18 21.55
N LEU A 162 14.83 -1.30 21.37
CA LEU A 162 14.23 -1.64 20.09
C LEU A 162 13.26 -0.55 19.64
N ILE A 163 13.40 -0.13 18.38
CA ILE A 163 12.42 0.70 17.69
C ILE A 163 11.75 -0.14 16.59
N VAL A 164 10.42 -0.25 16.64
CA VAL A 164 9.62 -0.95 15.63
C VAL A 164 8.79 0.03 14.79
N GLY A 165 8.64 -0.32 13.50
CA GLY A 165 7.80 0.40 12.55
C GLY A 165 6.32 0.02 12.63
N SER A 166 5.56 0.41 11.60
CA SER A 166 4.15 0.02 11.43
C SER A 166 3.98 -1.45 11.04
N SER A 167 5.02 -2.06 10.50
CA SER A 167 5.10 -3.49 10.19
C SER A 167 6.38 -4.08 10.79
N PHE A 168 6.22 -5.18 11.53
CA PHE A 168 7.29 -5.84 12.28
C PHE A 168 7.05 -7.35 12.33
N ASP A 169 8.08 -8.09 12.72
CA ASP A 169 8.07 -9.54 12.83
C ASP A 169 7.36 -10.02 14.10
N LEU A 170 6.27 -10.78 13.95
CA LEU A 170 5.48 -11.27 15.07
C LEU A 170 6.22 -12.30 15.92
N GLU A 171 6.99 -13.19 15.31
CA GLU A 171 7.72 -14.22 16.05
C GLU A 171 8.87 -13.58 16.85
N PHE A 172 9.56 -12.60 16.27
CA PHE A 172 10.52 -11.79 17.02
C PHE A 172 9.88 -11.05 18.20
N MET A 173 8.70 -10.46 18.01
CA MET A 173 7.98 -9.81 19.11
C MET A 173 7.54 -10.79 20.21
N LYS A 174 7.24 -12.05 19.88
CA LYS A 174 6.97 -13.10 20.87
C LYS A 174 8.21 -13.43 21.71
N VAL A 175 9.38 -13.48 21.07
CA VAL A 175 10.66 -13.64 21.79
C VAL A 175 10.82 -12.53 22.81
N LEU A 176 10.65 -11.27 22.41
CA LEU A 176 10.78 -10.12 23.32
C LEU A 176 9.74 -10.13 24.44
N ALA A 177 8.51 -10.57 24.15
CA ALA A 177 7.48 -10.67 25.18
C ALA A 177 7.80 -11.77 26.18
N SER A 178 8.39 -12.88 25.74
CA SER A 178 8.88 -13.94 26.62
C SER A 178 10.00 -13.44 27.55
N LEU A 179 10.88 -12.56 27.06
CA LEU A 179 11.89 -11.89 27.88
C LEU A 179 11.23 -10.91 28.88
N ALA A 180 10.25 -10.14 28.43
CA ALA A 180 9.52 -9.16 29.25
C ALA A 180 8.65 -9.78 30.36
N LYS A 181 8.34 -11.09 30.33
CA LYS A 181 7.62 -11.75 31.43
C LYS A 181 8.43 -11.77 32.73
N ASP A 182 9.75 -11.69 32.63
CA ASP A 182 10.62 -11.56 33.79
C ASP A 182 10.55 -10.11 34.31
N LYS A 183 9.92 -9.93 35.48
CA LYS A 183 9.70 -8.60 36.09
C LYS A 183 10.99 -7.83 36.31
N GLU A 184 12.11 -8.51 36.55
CA GLU A 184 13.41 -7.86 36.75
C GLU A 184 14.00 -7.35 35.42
N MET A 185 13.71 -8.02 34.30
CA MET A 185 14.14 -7.62 32.95
C MET A 185 13.28 -6.49 32.34
N ASN A 186 11.97 -6.53 32.55
CA ASN A 186 10.98 -5.79 31.76
C ASN A 186 11.11 -4.26 31.84
N GLU A 187 11.42 -3.70 33.03
CA GLU A 187 11.32 -2.25 33.21
C GLU A 187 12.63 -1.48 33.02
N ARG A 188 13.78 -2.15 33.23
CA ARG A 188 15.11 -1.52 33.24
C ARG A 188 15.99 -1.88 32.05
N LYS A 189 15.91 -3.11 31.55
CA LYS A 189 16.87 -3.63 30.56
C LYS A 189 16.31 -3.68 29.15
N LEU A 190 15.00 -3.88 29.00
CA LEU A 190 14.33 -3.88 27.71
C LEU A 190 13.55 -2.57 27.50
N CYS A 191 13.84 -1.85 26.44
CA CYS A 191 13.09 -0.66 26.04
C CYS A 191 12.53 -0.85 24.63
N LEU A 192 11.21 -0.92 24.51
CA LEU A 192 10.52 -0.96 23.23
C LEU A 192 9.88 0.39 22.92
N ARG A 193 10.07 0.86 21.71
CA ARG A 193 9.45 2.06 21.17
C ARG A 193 8.79 1.78 19.82
N LYS A 194 7.64 2.41 19.58
CA LYS A 194 6.87 2.31 18.33
C LYS A 194 6.82 3.66 17.63
N LEU A 195 7.10 3.70 16.34
CA LEU A 195 7.02 4.92 15.54
C LEU A 195 5.58 5.47 15.46
N ARG A 196 5.43 6.79 15.59
CA ARG A 196 4.11 7.49 15.52
C ARG A 196 3.47 7.49 14.13
N GLY A 197 4.23 7.16 13.08
CA GLY A 197 3.76 7.17 11.70
C GLY A 197 4.64 6.31 10.80
N ASN A 198 4.35 6.35 9.50
CA ASN A 198 5.14 5.66 8.47
C ASN A 198 6.41 6.46 8.17
N VAL A 199 7.43 6.30 9.02
CA VAL A 199 8.78 6.83 8.77
C VAL A 199 9.57 5.77 8.00
N PRO A 200 10.28 6.13 6.90
CA PRO A 200 11.18 5.20 6.24
C PRO A 200 12.19 4.66 7.24
N MET A 201 12.25 3.33 7.35
CA MET A 201 13.09 2.68 8.33
C MET A 201 13.93 1.59 7.68
N MET A 202 15.24 1.73 7.81
CA MET A 202 16.23 0.70 7.57
C MET A 202 16.48 -0.10 8.85
N SER A 203 16.68 -1.41 8.69
CA SER A 203 17.01 -2.30 9.80
C SER A 203 18.51 -2.31 10.09
N ALA A 204 18.89 -2.04 11.33
CA ALA A 204 20.27 -1.96 11.79
C ALA A 204 20.40 -2.19 13.30
N LEU A 205 21.52 -2.77 13.75
CA LEU A 205 21.91 -2.90 15.16
C LEU A 205 23.12 -2.03 15.39
N ILE A 206 23.10 -1.27 16.48
CA ILE A 206 24.28 -0.61 17.03
C ILE A 206 24.63 -1.34 18.32
N LEU A 207 25.83 -1.89 18.34
CA LEU A 207 26.42 -2.59 19.48
C LEU A 207 27.37 -1.63 20.21
N GLU A 208 27.15 -1.43 21.50
CA GLU A 208 28.08 -0.71 22.39
C GLU A 208 28.79 -1.74 23.26
N TYR A 209 30.12 -1.77 23.22
CA TYR A 209 30.94 -2.66 24.04
C TYR A 209 31.31 -1.99 25.38
N LYS A 210 31.69 -2.80 26.37
CA LYS A 210 32.10 -2.32 27.69
C LYS A 210 33.35 -1.44 27.68
N ASP A 211 34.24 -1.64 26.71
CA ASP A 211 35.41 -0.79 26.48
C ASP A 211 35.07 0.52 25.73
N LYS A 212 33.77 0.80 25.53
CA LYS A 212 33.23 1.97 24.82
C LYS A 212 33.53 1.97 23.32
N THR A 213 34.03 0.87 22.76
CA THR A 213 34.02 0.70 21.32
C THR A 213 32.58 0.45 20.85
N GLU A 214 32.32 0.76 19.58
CA GLU A 214 31.00 0.66 18.99
C GLU A 214 31.10 0.02 17.61
N GLU A 215 30.09 -0.76 17.25
CA GLU A 215 29.97 -1.40 15.94
C GLU A 215 28.52 -1.26 15.45
N VAL A 216 28.34 -1.12 14.15
CA VAL A 216 27.03 -1.19 13.52
C VAL A 216 26.94 -2.41 12.62
N LEU A 217 25.81 -3.10 12.65
CA LEU A 217 25.40 -4.09 11.67
C LEU A 217 24.20 -3.56 10.88
N PHE A 218 24.20 -3.74 9.57
CA PHE A 218 23.15 -3.25 8.69
C PHE A 218 22.97 -4.15 7.46
N GLY A 219 21.81 -4.03 6.81
CA GLY A 219 21.49 -4.74 5.58
C GLY A 219 20.58 -5.98 5.75
N TRP A 220 20.29 -6.41 6.98
CA TRP A 220 19.35 -7.53 7.18
C TRP A 220 17.90 -7.16 6.93
N GLY A 221 17.05 -8.17 6.75
CA GLY A 221 15.61 -8.03 6.50
C GLY A 221 15.26 -7.81 5.02
N ASN A 222 16.24 -7.50 4.18
CA ASN A 222 16.09 -7.42 2.73
C ASN A 222 16.48 -8.74 2.05
N ARG A 223 15.72 -9.82 2.26
CA ARG A 223 15.87 -11.02 1.41
C ARG A 223 15.41 -10.69 -0.01
N MET A 224 16.32 -10.79 -0.98
CA MET A 224 16.00 -11.16 -2.36
C MET A 224 16.37 -12.63 -2.53
N ASP A 225 15.56 -13.40 -3.26
CA ASP A 225 15.82 -14.82 -3.49
C ASP A 225 17.21 -15.03 -4.10
N GLY A 226 18.10 -15.72 -3.37
CA GLY A 226 19.43 -16.11 -3.84
C GLY A 226 20.64 -15.38 -3.25
N ASP A 227 20.46 -14.27 -2.51
CA ASP A 227 21.61 -13.53 -1.93
C ASP A 227 22.12 -14.20 -0.64
N LYS A 228 23.39 -14.64 -0.66
CA LYS A 228 24.08 -15.27 0.49
C LYS A 228 24.72 -14.26 1.45
N GLU A 229 25.03 -13.05 0.99
CA GLU A 229 25.67 -11.99 1.79
C GLU A 229 24.80 -10.73 1.76
N SER A 230 23.98 -10.56 2.80
CA SER A 230 23.08 -9.39 2.90
C SER A 230 23.38 -8.50 4.10
N VAL A 231 24.22 -8.96 5.04
CA VAL A 231 24.52 -8.23 6.27
C VAL A 231 25.99 -7.86 6.33
N PHE A 232 26.25 -6.60 6.66
CA PHE A 232 27.59 -6.04 6.85
C PHE A 232 27.73 -5.49 8.26
N ARG A 233 28.97 -5.48 8.77
CA ARG A 233 29.35 -4.83 10.02
C ARG A 233 30.45 -3.81 9.82
N SER A 234 30.47 -2.76 10.65
CA SER A 234 31.54 -1.78 10.65
C SER A 234 31.74 -1.14 12.02
N SER A 235 33.00 -1.00 12.42
CA SER A 235 33.40 -0.21 13.59
C SER A 235 33.95 1.17 13.19
N HIS A 236 33.74 1.62 11.95
CA HIS A 236 34.20 2.92 11.49
C HIS A 236 33.44 4.04 12.21
N LYS A 237 34.15 4.93 12.90
CA LYS A 237 33.56 5.94 13.80
C LYS A 237 32.49 6.80 13.13
N ASP A 238 32.74 7.26 11.91
CA ASP A 238 31.79 8.14 11.20
C ASP A 238 30.51 7.39 10.79
N LEU A 239 30.64 6.12 10.41
CA LEU A 239 29.49 5.31 10.02
C LEU A 239 28.63 5.00 11.24
N VAL A 240 29.25 4.61 12.36
CA VAL A 240 28.57 4.42 13.63
C VAL A 240 27.87 5.71 14.08
N ALA A 241 28.54 6.87 13.98
CA ALA A 241 27.96 8.16 14.34
C ALA A 241 26.72 8.52 13.47
N GLN A 242 26.75 8.19 12.19
CA GLN A 242 25.59 8.37 11.30
C GLN A 242 24.41 7.49 11.69
N PHE A 243 24.65 6.19 11.93
CA PHE A 243 23.59 5.27 12.38
C PHE A 243 23.03 5.67 13.76
N LYS A 244 23.86 6.17 14.67
CA LYS A 244 23.40 6.72 15.96
C LYS A 244 22.55 7.97 15.77
N SER A 245 22.94 8.87 14.87
CA SER A 245 22.15 10.06 14.54
C SER A 245 20.79 9.68 13.96
N TYR A 246 20.77 8.71 13.04
CA TYR A 246 19.55 8.13 12.49
C TYR A 246 18.67 7.48 13.57
N TYR A 247 19.25 6.64 14.44
CA TYR A 247 18.54 6.03 15.57
C TYR A 247 17.91 7.09 16.48
N GLN A 248 18.64 8.17 16.78
CA GLN A 248 18.14 9.25 17.64
C GLN A 248 16.92 9.96 17.03
N VAL A 249 16.91 10.16 15.71
CA VAL A 249 15.73 10.69 15.02
C VAL A 249 14.54 9.75 15.21
N LEU A 250 14.72 8.46 14.95
CA LEU A 250 13.65 7.48 15.12
C LEU A 250 13.15 7.46 16.57
N GLU A 251 14.06 7.52 17.53
CA GLU A 251 13.75 7.58 18.95
C GLU A 251 12.87 8.81 19.25
N ASN A 252 13.23 9.99 18.76
CA ASN A 252 12.46 11.23 18.97
C ASN A 252 11.07 11.20 18.30
N THR A 253 10.87 10.36 17.30
CA THR A 253 9.60 10.18 16.57
C THR A 253 8.79 8.97 17.02
N SER A 254 9.20 8.33 18.11
CA SER A 254 8.58 7.11 18.62
C SER A 254 8.08 7.30 20.05
N ASP A 255 7.08 6.49 20.42
CA ASP A 255 6.55 6.42 21.78
C ASP A 255 7.01 5.13 22.46
N ARG A 256 7.35 5.21 23.74
CA ARG A 256 7.63 4.03 24.56
C ARG A 256 6.34 3.24 24.72
N VAL A 257 6.40 1.94 24.50
CA VAL A 257 5.24 1.03 24.55
C VAL A 257 5.62 -0.25 25.29
N ALA A 258 4.67 -0.88 25.97
CA ALA A 258 4.92 -2.19 26.55
C ALA A 258 4.95 -3.26 25.45
N VAL A 259 5.82 -4.27 25.58
CA VAL A 259 5.88 -5.37 24.61
C VAL A 259 4.52 -6.09 24.51
N ALA A 260 3.86 -6.25 25.65
CA ALA A 260 2.51 -6.83 25.72
C ALA A 260 1.46 -6.00 24.99
N GLU A 261 1.58 -4.66 24.95
CA GLU A 261 0.66 -3.78 24.20
C GLU A 261 0.88 -3.90 22.69
N VAL A 262 2.15 -4.04 22.26
CA VAL A 262 2.46 -4.24 20.83
C VAL A 262 1.98 -5.60 20.35
N LEU A 263 2.18 -6.65 21.16
CA LEU A 263 1.64 -7.96 20.86
C LEU A 263 0.12 -7.99 20.96
N SER A 264 -0.49 -7.36 21.96
CA SER A 264 -1.96 -7.33 22.08
C SER A 264 -2.58 -6.55 20.95
N ALA A 265 -1.97 -5.46 20.47
CA ALA A 265 -2.40 -4.74 19.27
C ALA A 265 -2.16 -5.52 17.97
N ALA A 266 -1.21 -6.47 17.97
CA ALA A 266 -0.95 -7.36 16.84
C ALA A 266 -1.80 -8.64 16.86
N SER A 267 -2.17 -9.11 18.06
CA SER A 267 -2.93 -10.33 18.35
C SER A 267 -4.43 -10.06 18.55
N THR A 268 -4.82 -8.84 18.90
CA THR A 268 -6.10 -8.32 18.44
C THR A 268 -5.94 -8.26 16.93
N THR A 269 -6.44 -9.29 16.29
CA THR A 269 -6.90 -9.26 14.92
C THR A 269 -7.88 -8.10 14.77
N SER A 270 -7.40 -6.85 14.76
CA SER A 270 -7.93 -5.88 13.81
C SER A 270 -7.67 -6.54 12.47
N LEU A 271 -8.64 -7.35 12.04
CA LEU A 271 -8.63 -7.89 10.70
C LEU A 271 -8.48 -6.67 9.78
N PHE A 272 -7.70 -6.83 8.74
CA PHE A 272 -7.55 -5.78 7.76
C PHE A 272 -8.93 -5.41 7.22
N VAL A 273 -9.13 -4.13 6.87
CA VAL A 273 -10.41 -3.66 6.31
C VAL A 273 -10.95 -4.59 5.23
N PRO A 274 -10.14 -5.12 4.28
CA PRO A 274 -10.61 -6.04 3.26
C PRO A 274 -11.30 -7.30 3.81
N LYS A 275 -10.82 -7.88 4.93
CA LYS A 275 -11.40 -9.11 5.50
C LYS A 275 -12.76 -8.85 6.13
N HIS A 276 -12.91 -7.77 6.88
CA HIS A 276 -14.21 -7.38 7.44
C HIS A 276 -15.17 -6.91 6.35
N PHE A 277 -14.67 -6.09 5.42
CA PHE A 277 -15.47 -5.58 4.34
C PHE A 277 -15.94 -6.75 3.47
N TRP A 278 -15.09 -7.56 2.86
CA TRP A 278 -15.51 -8.57 1.90
C TRP A 278 -16.11 -9.85 2.50
N HIS A 279 -16.32 -9.96 3.82
CA HIS A 279 -16.71 -11.22 4.48
C HIS A 279 -17.92 -11.95 3.83
N ARG A 280 -18.91 -11.20 3.32
CA ARG A 280 -20.06 -11.78 2.59
C ARG A 280 -19.73 -12.34 1.21
N HIS A 281 -18.71 -11.79 0.56
CA HIS A 281 -18.18 -12.28 -0.71
C HIS A 281 -17.17 -13.43 -0.50
N THR A 282 -16.67 -13.62 0.73
CA THR A 282 -15.72 -14.69 1.07
C THR A 282 -16.38 -15.94 1.64
N SER A 283 -17.67 -15.90 2.02
CA SER A 283 -18.38 -17.10 2.46
C SER A 283 -18.63 -18.01 1.26
N ASN A 284 -17.96 -19.17 1.22
CA ASN A 284 -17.82 -20.12 0.09
C ASN A 284 -19.11 -20.68 -0.56
N THR A 285 -20.29 -20.13 -0.29
CA THR A 285 -21.57 -20.63 -0.82
C THR A 285 -21.77 -20.28 -2.29
N TYR A 286 -21.28 -19.13 -2.76
CA TYR A 286 -21.41 -18.70 -4.15
C TYR A 286 -20.10 -18.09 -4.65
N LYS A 287 -19.79 -18.29 -5.94
CA LYS A 287 -18.64 -17.65 -6.59
C LYS A 287 -18.89 -16.15 -6.75
N ASN A 288 -17.84 -15.36 -6.95
CA ASN A 288 -17.93 -13.92 -7.19
C ASN A 288 -17.92 -13.58 -8.69
N THR A 289 -18.76 -12.66 -9.13
CA THR A 289 -18.71 -12.08 -10.49
C THR A 289 -18.46 -10.58 -10.38
N ILE A 290 -17.42 -10.11 -11.09
CA ILE A 290 -17.07 -8.69 -11.15
C ILE A 290 -17.61 -8.11 -12.46
N VAL A 291 -18.40 -7.06 -12.33
CA VAL A 291 -18.93 -6.26 -13.43
C VAL A 291 -18.30 -4.88 -13.37
N TYR A 292 -17.71 -4.43 -14.48
CA TYR A 292 -17.07 -3.13 -14.55
C TYR A 292 -17.29 -2.48 -15.91
N THR A 293 -17.10 -1.17 -15.99
CA THR A 293 -17.06 -0.46 -17.27
C THR A 293 -15.63 -0.37 -17.77
N GLU A 294 -15.37 -0.90 -18.96
CA GLU A 294 -14.13 -0.63 -19.68
C GLU A 294 -14.35 0.62 -20.56
N PRO A 295 -13.59 1.71 -20.36
CA PRO A 295 -13.77 2.92 -21.15
C PRO A 295 -13.53 2.63 -22.63
N LEU A 296 -14.54 2.88 -23.46
CA LEU A 296 -14.44 2.75 -24.90
C LEU A 296 -14.17 4.12 -25.51
N CYS A 297 -12.97 4.29 -26.08
CA CYS A 297 -12.63 5.50 -26.82
C CYS A 297 -12.77 5.24 -28.33
N PHE A 298 -13.25 6.24 -29.06
CA PHE A 298 -13.14 6.27 -30.51
C PHE A 298 -12.12 7.32 -30.90
N ARG A 299 -11.28 6.99 -31.87
CA ARG A 299 -10.39 7.97 -32.50
C ARG A 299 -10.86 8.23 -33.91
N LEU A 300 -10.81 9.50 -34.31
CA LEU A 300 -10.94 9.91 -35.70
C LEU A 300 -9.83 10.87 -36.06
N PHE A 301 -9.60 11.00 -37.35
CA PHE A 301 -8.76 12.04 -37.92
C PHE A 301 -9.66 13.06 -38.62
N ASP A 302 -9.43 14.32 -38.32
CA ASP A 302 -10.02 15.46 -39.01
C ASP A 302 -8.88 16.31 -39.58
N GLY A 303 -8.60 16.14 -40.87
CA GLY A 303 -7.34 16.55 -41.48
C GLY A 303 -6.14 15.92 -40.77
N ASP A 304 -5.19 16.76 -40.33
CA ASP A 304 -4.01 16.34 -39.57
C ASP A 304 -4.27 16.22 -38.06
N THR A 305 -5.46 16.58 -37.58
CA THR A 305 -5.80 16.56 -36.15
C THR A 305 -6.35 15.21 -35.74
N ARG A 306 -5.77 14.62 -34.68
CA ARG A 306 -6.30 13.41 -34.06
C ARG A 306 -7.28 13.78 -32.94
N ILE A 307 -8.54 13.40 -33.08
CA ILE A 307 -9.59 13.66 -32.10
C ILE A 307 -9.95 12.36 -31.36
N PHE A 308 -10.06 12.45 -30.03
CA PHE A 308 -10.51 11.35 -29.18
C PHE A 308 -11.91 11.63 -28.66
N ILE A 309 -12.83 10.71 -28.89
CA ILE A 309 -14.19 10.75 -28.36
C ILE A 309 -14.23 9.79 -27.16
N ARG A 310 -14.62 10.33 -26.00
CA ARG A 310 -14.68 9.65 -24.70
C ARG A 310 -16.08 9.83 -24.08
N ASP A 311 -16.37 9.05 -23.05
CA ASP A 311 -17.59 9.15 -22.22
C ASP A 311 -18.91 9.13 -22.99
N VAL A 312 -18.95 8.40 -24.11
CA VAL A 312 -20.19 8.23 -24.87
C VAL A 312 -21.03 7.15 -24.20
N ASP A 313 -22.19 7.54 -23.72
CA ASP A 313 -23.24 6.61 -23.28
C ASP A 313 -23.75 5.82 -24.50
N LEU A 314 -23.34 4.56 -24.59
CA LEU A 314 -23.74 3.60 -25.61
C LEU A 314 -24.52 2.45 -24.96
N ASN A 315 -25.64 2.77 -24.31
CA ASN A 315 -26.65 1.77 -23.98
C ASN A 315 -26.99 0.93 -25.22
N GLY A 316 -26.61 -0.36 -25.19
CA GLY A 316 -26.83 -1.35 -26.25
C GLY A 316 -25.83 -1.24 -27.40
N SER A 317 -25.02 -2.29 -27.59
CA SER A 317 -24.08 -2.51 -28.73
C SER A 317 -23.22 -1.28 -29.07
N ALA A 318 -21.98 -1.24 -28.61
CA ALA A 318 -21.08 -0.12 -28.94
C ALA A 318 -20.42 -0.30 -30.31
N THR A 319 -21.14 -0.04 -31.41
CA THR A 319 -20.51 0.00 -32.74
C THR A 319 -20.25 1.45 -33.18
N PRO A 320 -19.26 1.68 -34.09
CA PRO A 320 -19.09 2.98 -34.73
C PRO A 320 -20.36 3.54 -35.37
N LYS A 321 -21.29 2.66 -35.79
CA LYS A 321 -22.57 3.06 -36.38
C LYS A 321 -23.47 3.74 -35.35
N ASP A 322 -23.60 3.15 -34.17
CA ASP A 322 -24.45 3.69 -33.09
C ASP A 322 -23.95 5.07 -32.62
N LEU A 323 -22.63 5.31 -32.67
CA LEU A 323 -22.04 6.62 -32.38
C LEU A 323 -22.42 7.68 -33.42
N LYS A 324 -22.39 7.31 -34.71
CA LYS A 324 -22.71 8.21 -35.82
C LYS A 324 -24.18 8.59 -35.83
N ASP A 325 -25.05 7.66 -35.46
CA ASP A 325 -26.50 7.89 -35.36
C ASP A 325 -26.82 8.87 -34.21
N LYS A 326 -26.08 8.82 -33.09
CA LYS A 326 -26.27 9.75 -31.95
C LYS A 326 -25.60 11.12 -32.15
N ILE A 327 -24.53 11.21 -32.93
CA ILE A 327 -23.72 12.43 -33.08
C ILE A 327 -23.57 12.73 -34.58
N PRO A 328 -24.50 13.51 -35.18
CA PRO A 328 -24.61 13.65 -36.63
C PRO A 328 -23.35 14.17 -37.35
N TRP A 329 -22.54 15.01 -36.70
CA TRP A 329 -21.30 15.50 -37.30
C TRP A 329 -20.27 14.38 -37.52
N LEU A 330 -20.38 13.24 -36.82
CA LEU A 330 -19.51 12.07 -36.99
C LEU A 330 -19.87 11.20 -38.20
N ALA A 331 -21.02 11.44 -38.85
CA ALA A 331 -21.52 10.58 -39.93
C ALA A 331 -20.46 10.35 -41.03
N ASN A 332 -19.73 11.41 -41.37
CA ASN A 332 -18.73 11.43 -42.44
C ASN A 332 -17.30 11.07 -41.98
N HIS A 333 -17.06 10.84 -40.68
CA HIS A 333 -15.73 10.53 -40.16
C HIS A 333 -15.50 9.02 -40.04
N ASP A 334 -14.28 8.56 -40.30
CA ASP A 334 -13.87 7.18 -40.06
C ASP A 334 -13.53 6.99 -38.57
N LEU A 335 -14.50 6.47 -37.82
CA LEU A 335 -14.36 6.18 -36.40
C LEU A 335 -13.66 4.83 -36.21
N LYS A 336 -12.43 4.87 -35.69
CA LYS A 336 -11.71 3.65 -35.32
C LYS A 336 -11.86 3.45 -33.81
N PRO A 337 -12.33 2.27 -33.35
CA PRO A 337 -12.25 1.96 -31.93
C PRO A 337 -10.78 2.04 -31.51
N SER A 338 -10.52 2.77 -30.44
CA SER A 338 -9.19 2.96 -29.91
C SER A 338 -9.15 2.42 -28.50
N ARG A 339 -8.31 1.42 -28.31
CA ARG A 339 -7.90 0.97 -26.98
C ARG A 339 -6.71 1.79 -26.46
N ALA A 340 -6.53 3.02 -26.97
CA ALA A 340 -5.45 3.89 -26.52
C ALA A 340 -5.52 3.98 -25.00
N TYR A 341 -4.39 3.63 -24.39
CA TYR A 341 -4.22 3.16 -23.03
C TYR A 341 -4.48 4.30 -22.03
N ILE A 342 -5.74 4.62 -21.77
CA ILE A 342 -6.13 5.34 -20.56
C ILE A 342 -6.95 4.36 -19.74
N PRO A 343 -6.29 3.55 -18.90
CA PRO A 343 -7.01 2.71 -17.97
C PRO A 343 -7.90 3.58 -17.09
N GLY A 344 -9.21 3.44 -17.30
CA GLY A 344 -10.23 3.97 -16.41
C GLY A 344 -10.03 3.37 -15.02
N GLY A 345 -10.25 4.15 -13.97
CA GLY A 345 -9.99 3.67 -12.62
C GLY A 345 -10.82 2.45 -12.22
N GLU A 346 -11.93 2.16 -12.91
CA GLU A 346 -12.70 0.92 -12.78
C GLU A 346 -11.89 -0.32 -13.19
N SER A 347 -11.11 -0.24 -14.28
CA SER A 347 -10.27 -1.36 -14.73
C SER A 347 -9.18 -1.67 -13.73
N PHE A 348 -8.53 -0.64 -13.18
CA PHE A 348 -7.55 -0.82 -12.11
C PHE A 348 -8.17 -1.36 -10.83
N ALA A 349 -9.32 -0.81 -10.41
CA ALA A 349 -10.03 -1.33 -9.24
C ALA A 349 -10.40 -2.81 -9.39
N LYS A 350 -10.78 -3.22 -10.61
CA LYS A 350 -11.03 -4.63 -10.97
C LYS A 350 -9.77 -5.48 -10.93
N ASP A 351 -8.61 -4.96 -11.35
CA ASP A 351 -7.33 -5.67 -11.22
C ASP A 351 -6.94 -5.84 -9.74
N ASP A 352 -6.98 -4.75 -8.94
CA ASP A 352 -6.69 -4.77 -7.51
C ASP A 352 -7.56 -5.78 -6.74
N LEU A 353 -8.87 -5.78 -7.03
CA LEU A 353 -9.81 -6.71 -6.40
C LEU A 353 -9.56 -8.16 -6.83
N GLN A 354 -9.28 -8.39 -8.11
CA GLN A 354 -9.02 -9.73 -8.62
C GLN A 354 -7.74 -10.31 -8.01
N GLU A 355 -6.67 -9.52 -7.92
CA GLU A 355 -5.43 -9.91 -7.25
C GLU A 355 -5.69 -10.23 -5.77
N TRP A 356 -6.44 -9.37 -5.07
CA TRP A 356 -6.77 -9.59 -3.67
C TRP A 356 -7.57 -10.87 -3.44
N LEU A 357 -8.58 -11.15 -4.28
CA LEU A 357 -9.37 -12.39 -4.24
C LEU A 357 -8.48 -13.62 -4.46
N GLN A 358 -7.58 -13.58 -5.45
CA GLN A 358 -6.65 -14.67 -5.76
C GLN A 358 -5.68 -14.93 -4.61
N LYS A 359 -5.06 -13.87 -4.06
CA LYS A 359 -4.15 -13.96 -2.89
C LYS A 359 -4.82 -14.61 -1.69
N ASN A 360 -6.12 -14.37 -1.51
CA ASN A 360 -6.91 -14.92 -0.40
C ASN A 360 -7.60 -16.27 -0.72
N GLY A 361 -7.28 -16.90 -1.86
CA GLY A 361 -7.79 -18.22 -2.23
C GLY A 361 -9.30 -18.24 -2.52
N LEU A 362 -9.89 -17.10 -2.87
CA LEU A 362 -11.33 -16.96 -3.07
C LEU A 362 -11.69 -17.24 -4.54
N PRO A 363 -12.74 -18.04 -4.80
CA PRO A 363 -13.10 -18.42 -6.15
C PRO A 363 -13.76 -17.24 -6.90
N LEU A 364 -13.06 -16.72 -7.90
CA LEU A 364 -13.63 -15.81 -8.92
C LEU A 364 -14.34 -16.64 -10.00
N CYS A 365 -15.59 -16.30 -10.29
CA CYS A 365 -16.38 -16.93 -11.34
C CYS A 365 -16.04 -16.32 -12.70
N PHE A 366 -16.28 -15.00 -12.81
CA PHE A 366 -16.19 -14.27 -14.06
C PHE A 366 -15.85 -12.81 -13.80
N THR A 367 -15.26 -12.20 -14.82
CA THR A 367 -15.06 -10.75 -14.93
C THR A 367 -15.70 -10.32 -16.24
N MET A 368 -16.68 -9.43 -16.17
CA MET A 368 -17.52 -9.06 -17.29
C MET A 368 -17.53 -7.55 -17.48
N VAL A 369 -17.42 -7.12 -18.73
CA VAL A 369 -17.65 -5.72 -19.09
C VAL A 369 -19.16 -5.47 -19.12
N SER A 370 -19.61 -4.37 -18.50
CA SER A 370 -21.03 -4.02 -18.31
C SER A 370 -21.88 -4.15 -19.58
N ARG A 371 -21.35 -3.70 -20.73
CA ARG A 371 -22.01 -3.77 -22.05
C ARG A 371 -22.28 -5.18 -22.58
N ASN A 372 -21.58 -6.19 -22.06
CA ASN A 372 -21.71 -7.59 -22.49
C ASN A 372 -22.57 -8.41 -21.52
N ILE A 373 -23.23 -7.77 -20.57
CA ILE A 373 -24.04 -8.48 -19.58
C ILE A 373 -25.36 -8.90 -20.20
N HIS A 374 -25.72 -10.15 -19.94
CA HIS A 374 -27.03 -10.70 -20.24
C HIS A 374 -27.64 -11.15 -18.92
N TRP A 375 -28.80 -10.58 -18.59
CA TRP A 375 -29.54 -10.85 -17.36
C TRP A 375 -30.39 -12.13 -17.49
N ASP A 376 -29.73 -13.24 -17.82
CA ASP A 376 -30.37 -14.56 -17.85
C ASP A 376 -30.55 -15.07 -16.42
N PRO A 377 -31.75 -15.53 -15.99
CA PRO A 377 -31.98 -16.14 -14.69
C PRO A 377 -30.98 -17.24 -14.32
N ASN A 378 -30.47 -18.00 -15.30
CA ASN A 378 -29.49 -19.07 -15.10
C ASN A 378 -28.05 -18.64 -15.43
N GLY A 379 -27.85 -17.37 -15.77
CA GLY A 379 -26.55 -16.84 -16.18
C GLY A 379 -25.55 -16.69 -15.02
N PRO A 380 -24.28 -16.39 -15.36
CA PRO A 380 -23.23 -16.21 -14.36
C PRO A 380 -23.48 -15.04 -13.41
N VAL A 381 -24.15 -13.97 -13.88
CA VAL A 381 -24.46 -12.78 -13.07
C VAL A 381 -25.51 -13.10 -12.00
N THR A 382 -26.58 -13.79 -12.35
CA THR A 382 -27.67 -14.13 -11.42
C THR A 382 -27.30 -15.26 -10.46
N ASN A 383 -26.37 -16.14 -10.85
CA ASN A 383 -25.92 -17.28 -10.04
C ASN A 383 -24.64 -17.03 -9.22
N SER A 384 -24.31 -15.78 -8.91
CA SER A 384 -23.10 -15.42 -8.17
C SER A 384 -23.34 -14.31 -7.15
N ASN A 385 -22.38 -14.10 -6.27
CA ASN A 385 -22.24 -12.84 -5.55
C ASN A 385 -21.75 -11.78 -6.53
N LEU A 386 -22.45 -10.65 -6.61
CA LEU A 386 -22.24 -9.66 -7.66
C LEU A 386 -21.47 -8.45 -7.13
N ILE A 387 -20.43 -8.03 -7.84
CA ILE A 387 -19.67 -6.81 -7.52
C ILE A 387 -19.72 -5.91 -8.76
N VAL A 388 -20.36 -4.76 -8.67
CA VAL A 388 -20.53 -3.83 -9.79
C VAL A 388 -19.75 -2.54 -9.52
N MET A 389 -18.91 -2.13 -10.46
CA MET A 389 -18.10 -0.91 -10.38
C MET A 389 -18.34 -0.01 -11.59
N GLY A 390 -18.57 1.28 -11.37
CA GLY A 390 -18.64 2.28 -12.44
C GLY A 390 -19.62 3.42 -12.14
N SER A 391 -20.06 4.10 -13.18
CA SER A 391 -21.00 5.23 -13.05
C SER A 391 -22.39 4.88 -13.58
N VAL A 392 -23.41 5.58 -13.10
CA VAL A 392 -24.77 5.50 -13.67
C VAL A 392 -24.78 5.96 -15.14
N ARG A 393 -23.83 6.80 -15.56
CA ARG A 393 -23.77 7.33 -16.93
C ARG A 393 -23.22 6.34 -17.95
N THR A 394 -22.37 5.41 -17.51
CA THR A 394 -21.55 4.58 -18.42
C THR A 394 -21.65 3.08 -18.14
N ASN A 395 -22.34 2.67 -17.06
CA ASN A 395 -22.50 1.27 -16.70
C ASN A 395 -23.95 0.82 -16.90
N SER A 396 -24.21 0.12 -18.00
CA SER A 396 -25.54 -0.41 -18.36
C SER A 396 -26.11 -1.36 -17.31
N ALA A 397 -25.26 -2.06 -16.53
CA ALA A 397 -25.74 -2.91 -15.45
C ALA A 397 -26.27 -2.08 -14.27
N VAL A 398 -25.62 -0.97 -13.95
CA VAL A 398 -26.11 -0.05 -12.91
C VAL A 398 -27.43 0.58 -13.32
N MET A 399 -27.57 0.94 -14.60
CA MET A 399 -28.84 1.43 -15.16
C MET A 399 -29.96 0.39 -15.07
N HIS A 400 -29.72 -0.85 -15.53
CA HIS A 400 -30.68 -1.94 -15.39
C HIS A 400 -31.09 -2.19 -13.94
N LEU A 401 -30.12 -2.22 -13.01
CA LEU A 401 -30.39 -2.40 -11.58
C LEU A 401 -31.27 -1.27 -11.03
N ARG A 402 -31.08 -0.04 -11.50
CA ARG A 402 -31.89 1.10 -11.07
C ARG A 402 -33.30 1.07 -11.66
N GLU A 403 -33.38 1.02 -12.99
CA GLU A 403 -34.61 1.30 -13.74
C GLU A 403 -35.51 0.07 -13.87
N ASP A 404 -34.92 -1.09 -14.23
CA ASP A 404 -35.69 -2.30 -14.50
C ASP A 404 -35.91 -3.12 -13.22
N ALA A 405 -34.89 -3.20 -12.36
CA ALA A 405 -34.96 -3.99 -11.13
C ALA A 405 -35.43 -3.21 -9.90
N GLY A 406 -35.62 -1.89 -10.01
CA GLY A 406 -36.02 -1.02 -8.89
C GLY A 406 -35.07 -1.05 -7.70
N TYR A 407 -33.82 -1.50 -7.90
CA TYR A 407 -32.88 -1.75 -6.80
C TYR A 407 -32.47 -0.46 -6.11
N GLY A 408 -32.33 0.63 -6.87
CA GLY A 408 -31.89 1.93 -6.34
C GLY A 408 -32.85 2.57 -5.36
N ASP A 409 -34.15 2.28 -5.48
CA ASP A 409 -35.18 2.87 -4.59
C ASP A 409 -35.17 2.28 -3.18
N ARG A 410 -34.50 1.12 -2.99
CA ARG A 410 -34.33 0.49 -1.68
C ARG A 410 -33.33 1.22 -0.80
N PHE A 411 -32.57 2.15 -1.35
CA PHE A 411 -31.43 2.78 -0.69
C PHE A 411 -31.65 4.26 -0.44
N ARG A 412 -31.07 4.72 0.66
CA ARG A 412 -31.16 6.11 1.09
C ARG A 412 -30.26 7.02 0.25
N TYR A 413 -29.06 6.53 -0.08
CA TYR A 413 -28.12 7.21 -0.96
C TYR A 413 -28.14 6.56 -2.34
N TRP A 414 -28.13 7.37 -3.38
CA TRP A 414 -28.01 6.87 -4.74
C TRP A 414 -27.10 7.74 -5.58
N HIS A 415 -26.30 7.13 -6.44
CA HIS A 415 -25.44 7.88 -7.34
C HIS A 415 -26.28 8.38 -8.54
N GLU A 416 -26.29 9.67 -8.78
CA GLU A 416 -26.94 10.32 -9.93
C GLU A 416 -25.90 10.69 -11.00
N PRO A 417 -26.31 10.99 -12.23
CA PRO A 417 -25.40 11.49 -13.26
C PRO A 417 -24.59 12.71 -12.84
N ASN A 418 -25.10 13.56 -11.95
CA ASN A 418 -24.47 14.82 -11.55
C ASN A 418 -23.96 14.84 -10.09
N GLY A 419 -23.90 13.68 -9.43
CA GLY A 419 -23.39 13.56 -8.06
C GLY A 419 -24.14 12.50 -7.27
N VAL A 420 -24.42 12.75 -5.98
CA VAL A 420 -25.09 11.75 -5.11
C VAL A 420 -26.38 12.32 -4.53
N SER A 421 -27.50 11.64 -4.73
CA SER A 421 -28.78 11.99 -4.13
C SER A 421 -28.96 11.31 -2.77
N ILE A 422 -29.53 12.05 -1.83
CA ILE A 422 -29.78 11.62 -0.45
C ILE A 422 -31.26 11.80 -0.14
N LEU A 423 -31.91 10.73 0.28
CA LEU A 423 -33.27 10.75 0.82
C LEU A 423 -33.24 11.16 2.29
N ASP A 424 -34.00 12.20 2.62
CA ASP A 424 -34.24 12.71 3.99
C ASP A 424 -32.96 12.83 4.83
N PRO A 425 -31.99 13.70 4.45
CA PRO A 425 -30.74 13.85 5.20
C PRO A 425 -31.00 14.30 6.64
N THR A 426 -30.35 13.65 7.62
CA THR A 426 -30.46 14.01 9.03
C THR A 426 -29.80 15.37 9.31
N PRO A 427 -30.10 16.04 10.44
CA PRO A 427 -29.38 17.26 10.82
C PRO A 427 -27.86 17.08 10.89
N ALA A 428 -27.38 15.96 11.44
CA ALA A 428 -25.96 15.65 11.56
C ALA A 428 -25.28 15.42 10.20
N GLU A 429 -25.98 14.78 9.26
CA GLU A 429 -25.50 14.65 7.88
C GLU A 429 -25.49 16.01 7.18
N ASN A 430 -26.55 16.80 7.36
CA ASN A 430 -26.62 18.13 6.79
C ASN A 430 -25.45 19.02 7.23
N GLU A 431 -25.04 18.92 8.50
CA GLU A 431 -23.88 19.59 9.07
C GLU A 431 -22.57 19.20 8.37
N ARG A 432 -22.35 17.90 8.14
CA ARG A 432 -21.15 17.40 7.44
C ARG A 432 -21.10 17.83 5.98
N LEU A 433 -22.27 17.95 5.38
CA LEU A 433 -22.45 18.33 4.00
C LEU A 433 -22.50 19.86 3.83
N LEU A 434 -22.37 20.68 4.89
CA LEU A 434 -22.52 22.15 4.82
C LEU A 434 -21.60 22.82 3.80
N ARG A 435 -20.42 22.26 3.56
CA ARG A 435 -19.43 22.81 2.61
C ARG A 435 -19.66 22.39 1.16
N ARG A 436 -20.70 21.59 0.90
CA ARG A 436 -21.02 21.06 -0.43
C ARG A 436 -22.11 21.88 -1.09
N LYS A 437 -22.02 22.01 -2.41
CA LYS A 437 -23.12 22.53 -3.23
C LYS A 437 -24.27 21.52 -3.19
N LYS A 438 -25.43 21.98 -2.70
CA LYS A 438 -26.66 21.19 -2.57
C LYS A 438 -27.73 21.74 -3.51
N THR A 439 -28.45 20.84 -4.18
CA THR A 439 -29.67 21.17 -4.93
C THR A 439 -30.76 20.19 -4.55
N ILE A 440 -32.02 20.62 -4.52
CA ILE A 440 -33.15 19.70 -4.31
C ILE A 440 -33.57 19.15 -5.68
N THR A 441 -33.65 17.82 -5.80
CA THR A 441 -34.13 17.17 -7.03
C THR A 441 -35.65 17.33 -7.16
N PRO A 442 -36.22 17.13 -8.36
CA PRO A 442 -37.68 17.14 -8.54
C PRO A 442 -38.42 16.13 -7.65
N LEU A 443 -37.74 15.08 -7.19
CA LEU A 443 -38.25 14.05 -6.29
C LEU A 443 -38.05 14.38 -4.80
N GLY A 444 -37.68 15.62 -4.47
CA GLY A 444 -37.48 16.07 -3.09
C GLY A 444 -36.19 15.57 -2.42
N ARG A 445 -35.29 14.89 -3.16
CA ARG A 445 -34.01 14.42 -2.62
C ARG A 445 -32.98 15.54 -2.59
N THR A 446 -32.06 15.49 -1.64
CA THR A 446 -30.90 16.41 -1.63
C THR A 446 -29.80 15.84 -2.52
N LEU A 447 -29.49 16.52 -3.63
CA LEU A 447 -28.39 16.20 -4.53
C LEU A 447 -27.13 16.95 -4.12
N LEU A 448 -26.07 16.20 -3.87
CA LEU A 448 -24.71 16.71 -3.68
C LEU A 448 -24.00 16.77 -5.02
N SER A 449 -23.67 17.97 -5.48
CA SER A 449 -22.89 18.14 -6.71
C SER A 449 -21.40 17.86 -6.47
N GLU A 450 -20.74 17.35 -7.51
CA GLU A 450 -19.30 17.12 -7.55
C GLU A 450 -18.61 18.22 -8.38
N ASP A 451 -17.37 18.56 -8.03
CA ASP A 451 -16.45 19.24 -8.93
C ASP A 451 -15.63 18.19 -9.67
N TRP A 452 -15.96 17.96 -10.94
CA TRP A 452 -15.40 16.86 -11.72
C TRP A 452 -13.93 17.05 -12.07
N SER A 453 -13.36 18.23 -11.83
CA SER A 453 -11.95 18.49 -12.08
C SER A 453 -11.03 17.98 -10.96
N THR A 454 -11.51 17.98 -9.72
CA THR A 454 -10.66 17.77 -8.54
C THR A 454 -11.28 16.90 -7.45
N GLU A 455 -12.57 16.54 -7.57
CA GLU A 455 -13.30 15.83 -6.54
C GLU A 455 -14.19 14.72 -7.12
N SER A 456 -14.29 13.63 -6.38
CA SER A 456 -15.21 12.53 -6.66
C SER A 456 -15.90 12.10 -5.37
N LEU A 457 -17.20 11.86 -5.45
CA LEU A 457 -17.99 11.19 -4.45
C LEU A 457 -18.13 9.72 -4.85
N VAL A 458 -17.68 8.83 -3.97
CA VAL A 458 -17.72 7.39 -4.22
C VAL A 458 -18.72 6.78 -3.26
N LEU A 459 -19.79 6.21 -3.80
CA LEU A 459 -20.84 5.53 -3.05
C LEU A 459 -20.58 4.02 -3.08
N VAL A 460 -20.36 3.44 -1.90
CA VAL A 460 -20.25 2.00 -1.71
C VAL A 460 -21.54 1.51 -1.06
N THR A 461 -22.27 0.64 -1.74
CA THR A 461 -23.52 0.06 -1.24
C THR A 461 -23.41 -1.45 -1.23
N ARG A 462 -23.72 -2.10 -0.11
CA ARG A 462 -23.93 -3.54 -0.05
C ARG A 462 -25.37 -3.84 0.29
N GLY A 463 -25.95 -4.81 -0.40
CA GLY A 463 -27.27 -5.32 -0.10
C GLY A 463 -27.47 -6.75 -0.58
N LYS A 464 -28.65 -7.29 -0.29
CA LYS A 464 -29.14 -8.54 -0.89
C LYS A 464 -29.39 -8.35 -2.37
N PHE A 465 -29.05 -9.31 -3.22
CA PHE A 465 -29.22 -9.20 -4.67
C PHE A 465 -30.59 -9.72 -5.12
N ILE A 466 -30.67 -10.97 -5.56
CA ILE A 466 -31.90 -11.64 -6.03
C ILE A 466 -32.66 -12.26 -4.87
N ASP A 467 -31.95 -12.87 -3.93
CA ASP A 467 -32.50 -13.48 -2.73
C ASP A 467 -31.64 -13.11 -1.51
N SER A 468 -32.02 -13.62 -0.34
CA SER A 468 -31.30 -13.37 0.91
C SER A 468 -29.95 -14.07 1.00
N SER A 469 -29.63 -15.00 0.09
CA SER A 469 -28.39 -15.79 0.12
C SER A 469 -27.29 -15.21 -0.76
N ARG A 470 -27.62 -14.42 -1.80
CA ARG A 470 -26.65 -13.74 -2.67
C ARG A 470 -26.45 -12.28 -2.29
N THR A 471 -25.18 -11.89 -2.21
CA THR A 471 -24.79 -10.51 -1.88
C THR A 471 -24.44 -9.74 -3.13
N MET A 472 -24.85 -8.47 -3.19
CA MET A 472 -24.36 -7.51 -4.17
C MET A 472 -23.62 -6.36 -3.49
N THR A 473 -22.47 -5.99 -4.03
CA THR A 473 -21.75 -4.76 -3.68
C THR A 473 -21.65 -3.86 -4.91
N LEU A 474 -22.19 -2.65 -4.80
CA LEU A 474 -22.08 -1.57 -5.80
C LEU A 474 -21.01 -0.57 -5.33
N ILE A 475 -20.09 -0.21 -6.21
CA ILE A 475 -19.10 0.85 -5.98
C ILE A 475 -19.25 1.86 -7.11
N LEU A 476 -19.95 2.95 -6.81
CA LEU A 476 -20.41 3.90 -7.79
C LEU A 476 -19.66 5.23 -7.65
N ALA A 477 -19.17 5.76 -8.77
CA ALA A 477 -18.66 7.12 -8.86
C ALA A 477 -18.82 7.64 -10.29
N ASN A 478 -18.95 8.95 -10.47
CA ASN A 478 -18.83 9.55 -11.80
C ASN A 478 -17.41 9.52 -12.34
N GLN A 479 -16.41 9.45 -11.45
CA GLN A 479 -15.01 9.35 -11.83
C GLN A 479 -14.45 7.98 -11.43
N GLY A 480 -14.03 7.19 -12.42
CA GLY A 480 -13.39 5.89 -12.18
C GLY A 480 -12.17 5.96 -11.26
N ARG A 481 -11.41 7.07 -11.30
CA ARG A 481 -10.26 7.28 -10.39
C ARG A 481 -10.66 7.37 -8.92
N GLY A 482 -11.87 7.86 -8.62
CA GLY A 482 -12.46 7.80 -7.29
C GLY A 482 -12.63 6.34 -6.83
N ILE A 483 -13.20 5.50 -7.70
CA ILE A 483 -13.39 4.05 -7.46
C ILE A 483 -12.03 3.38 -7.20
N GLN A 484 -11.04 3.63 -8.06
CA GLN A 484 -9.68 3.11 -7.88
C GLN A 484 -9.09 3.54 -6.52
N CYS A 485 -9.25 4.80 -6.13
CA CYS A 485 -8.73 5.25 -4.84
C CYS A 485 -9.36 4.51 -3.67
N VAL A 486 -10.70 4.41 -3.64
CA VAL A 486 -11.40 3.69 -2.58
C VAL A 486 -11.01 2.22 -2.56
N MET A 487 -10.87 1.58 -3.73
CA MET A 487 -10.42 0.19 -3.81
C MET A 487 -9.01 0.01 -3.23
N SER A 488 -8.02 0.66 -3.82
CA SER A 488 -6.59 0.50 -3.49
C SER A 488 -6.18 1.02 -2.10
N LYS A 489 -6.85 2.04 -1.57
CA LYS A 489 -6.52 2.60 -0.25
C LYS A 489 -7.27 1.92 0.90
N CYS A 490 -8.40 1.27 0.62
CA CYS A 490 -9.30 0.81 1.67
C CYS A 490 -9.80 -0.61 1.45
N LEU A 491 -10.49 -0.88 0.35
CA LEU A 491 -11.26 -2.13 0.21
C LEU A 491 -10.38 -3.35 -0.08
N THR A 492 -9.20 -3.20 -0.70
CA THR A 492 -8.25 -4.30 -0.96
C THR A 492 -6.91 -4.11 -0.25
N ASN A 493 -6.73 -3.00 0.46
CA ASN A 493 -5.47 -2.68 1.12
C ASN A 493 -5.28 -3.45 2.43
N GLU A 494 -4.41 -4.46 2.40
CA GLU A 494 -4.08 -5.27 3.58
C GLU A 494 -3.13 -4.58 4.56
N THR A 495 -2.74 -3.33 4.33
CA THR A 495 -2.03 -2.52 5.35
C THR A 495 -2.98 -1.66 6.17
N TYR A 496 -4.21 -1.46 5.69
CA TYR A 496 -5.19 -0.58 6.29
C TYR A 496 -6.05 -1.31 7.32
N ARG A 497 -5.96 -0.87 8.57
CA ARG A 497 -6.52 -1.54 9.74
C ARG A 497 -7.95 -1.10 10.02
N TRP A 498 -8.78 -2.03 10.49
CA TRP A 498 -10.20 -1.78 10.78
C TRP A 498 -10.41 -0.73 11.85
N ASP A 499 -9.59 -0.72 12.91
CA ASP A 499 -9.68 0.25 14.00
C ASP A 499 -9.33 1.68 13.53
N ALA A 500 -8.36 1.82 12.62
CA ALA A 500 -8.03 3.08 11.99
C ALA A 500 -9.21 3.56 11.12
N TRP A 501 -9.80 2.64 10.36
CA TRP A 501 -10.95 2.94 9.51
C TRP A 501 -12.21 3.32 10.30
N ALA A 502 -12.55 2.56 11.35
CA ALA A 502 -13.65 2.84 12.24
C ALA A 502 -13.49 4.22 12.91
N ARG A 503 -12.26 4.62 13.26
CA ARG A 503 -11.96 5.96 13.78
C ARG A 503 -12.21 7.08 12.77
N GLU A 504 -11.97 6.84 11.48
CA GLU A 504 -12.33 7.82 10.45
C GLU A 504 -13.84 8.01 10.29
N PHE A 505 -14.62 6.99 10.66
CA PHE A 505 -16.07 7.05 10.74
C PHE A 505 -16.61 7.26 12.17
N LYS A 506 -15.79 7.67 13.15
CA LYS A 506 -16.20 7.77 14.56
C LYS A 506 -17.45 8.62 14.77
N ASP A 507 -17.61 9.65 13.94
CA ASP A 507 -18.74 10.55 14.03
C ASP A 507 -19.98 9.96 13.31
N CYS A 508 -19.81 8.98 12.41
CA CYS A 508 -20.86 8.40 11.57
C CYS A 508 -21.67 7.26 12.21
N ASN A 509 -21.67 7.10 13.54
CA ASN A 509 -22.29 5.95 14.22
C ASN A 509 -21.88 4.60 13.59
N PHE A 510 -20.59 4.49 13.24
CA PHE A 510 -20.07 3.30 12.56
C PHE A 510 -19.99 2.13 13.53
N PRO A 511 -20.53 0.95 13.16
CA PRO A 511 -20.54 -0.20 14.04
C PRO A 511 -19.15 -0.85 14.14
N ASP A 512 -18.94 -1.62 15.22
CA ASP A 512 -17.73 -2.43 15.38
C ASP A 512 -17.58 -3.50 14.28
N SER A 513 -18.68 -3.88 13.61
CA SER A 513 -18.70 -4.75 12.43
C SER A 513 -19.71 -4.25 11.39
N LEU A 514 -19.34 -4.32 10.11
CA LEU A 514 -20.26 -3.93 9.03
C LEU A 514 -21.43 -4.93 8.95
N PRO A 515 -22.68 -4.46 8.89
CA PRO A 515 -23.84 -5.31 8.71
C PRO A 515 -23.88 -5.89 7.29
N ASP A 516 -24.86 -6.74 7.03
CA ASP A 516 -25.07 -7.33 5.70
C ASP A 516 -25.45 -6.31 4.64
N GLU A 517 -26.20 -5.30 5.05
CA GLU A 517 -26.72 -4.24 4.19
C GLU A 517 -26.30 -2.88 4.76
N PHE A 518 -25.53 -2.12 3.98
CA PHE A 518 -25.04 -0.80 4.38
C PHE A 518 -24.80 0.10 3.17
N GLN A 519 -24.66 1.39 3.45
CA GLN A 519 -24.16 2.39 2.51
C GLN A 519 -23.06 3.22 3.15
N MET A 520 -22.02 3.50 2.37
CA MET A 520 -20.92 4.39 2.73
C MET A 520 -20.68 5.38 1.60
N LEU A 521 -20.55 6.65 1.96
CA LEU A 521 -20.19 7.71 1.03
C LEU A 521 -18.79 8.23 1.36
N PHE A 522 -17.91 8.22 0.37
CA PHE A 522 -16.55 8.76 0.48
C PHE A 522 -16.43 10.01 -0.37
N HIS A 523 -15.66 10.97 0.14
CA HIS A 523 -15.11 12.05 -0.66
C HIS A 523 -13.67 11.73 -1.03
N VAL A 524 -13.37 11.77 -2.31
CA VAL A 524 -12.04 11.59 -2.87
C VAL A 524 -11.60 12.89 -3.53
N LYS A 525 -10.52 13.48 -3.01
CA LYS A 525 -9.83 14.59 -3.67
C LYS A 525 -8.77 14.02 -4.60
N LEU A 526 -8.85 14.39 -5.86
CA LEU A 526 -7.96 13.97 -6.94
C LEU A 526 -6.99 15.11 -7.28
N ASP A 527 -5.80 14.72 -7.71
CA ASP A 527 -4.82 15.65 -8.24
C ASP A 527 -5.23 16.09 -9.65
N PRO A 528 -5.42 17.40 -9.89
CA PRO A 528 -5.73 17.90 -11.23
C PRO A 528 -4.52 17.81 -12.18
N ASP A 529 -3.29 17.74 -11.67
CA ASP A 529 -2.09 17.68 -12.48
C ASP A 529 -1.64 16.23 -12.75
N GLU A 530 -1.20 16.01 -13.99
CA GLU A 530 -0.71 14.77 -14.63
C GLU A 530 -1.75 13.87 -15.34
N GLU A 531 -1.27 13.24 -16.42
CA GLU A 531 -1.96 12.24 -17.25
C GLU A 531 -2.50 11.03 -16.45
N GLU A 532 -2.16 10.95 -15.17
CA GLU A 532 -2.62 9.97 -14.19
C GLU A 532 -3.10 10.67 -12.91
N SER A 533 -4.35 11.15 -12.88
CA SER A 533 -4.92 11.76 -11.66
C SER A 533 -4.71 10.87 -10.43
N ARG A 534 -3.85 11.31 -9.50
CA ARG A 534 -3.52 10.58 -8.27
C ARG A 534 -4.50 10.94 -7.17
N CYS A 535 -4.77 9.98 -6.30
CA CYS A 535 -5.62 10.23 -5.14
C CYS A 535 -4.85 10.98 -4.06
N ILE A 536 -5.11 12.28 -3.90
CA ILE A 536 -4.52 13.13 -2.86
C ILE A 536 -5.05 12.71 -1.48
N ARG A 537 -6.37 12.64 -1.34
CA ARG A 537 -7.01 12.39 -0.05
C ARG A 537 -8.33 11.65 -0.24
N MET A 538 -8.58 10.68 0.62
CA MET A 538 -9.88 10.04 0.78
C MET A 538 -10.42 10.42 2.16
N THR A 539 -11.71 10.68 2.29
CA THR A 539 -12.34 10.99 3.57
C THR A 539 -13.75 10.42 3.60
N PRO A 540 -14.08 9.57 4.59
CA PRO A 540 -15.46 9.17 4.85
C PRO A 540 -16.38 10.37 5.09
N LEU A 541 -17.54 10.40 4.43
CA LEU A 541 -18.53 11.44 4.65
C LEU A 541 -19.72 10.92 5.45
N LEU A 542 -20.33 9.83 4.98
CA LEU A 542 -21.58 9.30 5.54
C LEU A 542 -21.52 7.78 5.65
N TYR A 543 -22.23 7.25 6.64
CA TYR A 543 -22.50 5.83 6.79
C TYR A 543 -23.99 5.66 7.10
N SER A 544 -24.59 4.59 6.59
CA SER A 544 -25.93 4.14 6.93
C SER A 544 -25.94 2.63 7.01
N GLY A 545 -26.21 2.07 8.19
CA GLY A 545 -26.67 0.68 8.27
C GLY A 545 -28.06 0.65 7.65
N VAL A 546 -28.28 -0.14 6.60
CA VAL A 546 -29.61 -0.26 6.00
C VAL A 546 -30.41 -1.19 6.91
N SER A 547 -30.92 -0.66 8.03
CA SER A 547 -32.03 -1.30 8.73
C SER A 547 -33.24 -1.18 7.83
N GLN A 548 -33.84 -2.33 7.47
CA GLN A 548 -35.10 -2.36 6.73
C GLN A 548 -36.11 -1.38 7.39
N PRO A 549 -36.91 -0.64 6.59
CA PRO A 549 -37.98 0.18 7.15
C PRO A 549 -38.94 -0.62 8.01
#